data_AF-A0A7X9GV18-F1
#
_entry.id   AF-A0A7X9GV18-F1
#
_cell.length_a   1.000
_cell.length_b   1.000
_cell.length_c   1.000
_cell.angle_alpha   90.00
_cell.angle_beta   90.00
_cell.angle_gamma   90.00
#
_symmetry.space_group_name_H-M   'P 1'
#
loop_
_entity.id
_entity.type
_entity.pdbx_description
1 polymer ?
#
loop_
_entity_poly.entity_id
_entity_poly.type
_entity_poly.pdbx_seq_one_letter_code
_entity_poly.pdbx_strand_id
1 'polypeptide(L)'
;MSAKKAPATKHAAKKNAAKKNAAKNTERTEPTELTESEILEMQDSMSSEWGEGAPRKAKAFWPSALRLAGTFRDHKLGLTVVLVFGIISTVLTVWAPAILGDAMDVIFDGFLSGQGVDFDALGRLLLIVLGMYVVAALFDWLQGRLLNDVVMKIVYLLREKIEAKVNRLPLSYFDTRQRGDLLSRTTNDVDNVQTALQQAFAS
;
A
#
# COMPACT_ATOMS: atom_id res chain seq x y z
N MET A 1 33.35 32.19 61.57
CA MET A 1 34.56 32.40 60.74
C MET A 1 35.03 31.04 60.26
N SER A 2 34.88 30.76 58.96
CA SER A 2 35.18 29.46 58.34
C SER A 2 36.64 29.38 57.90
N ALA A 3 37.29 28.26 58.20
CA ALA A 3 38.55 27.85 57.59
C ALA A 3 38.46 26.38 57.12
N LYS A 4 38.45 26.21 55.81
CA LYS A 4 39.22 25.26 54.97
C LYS A 4 39.37 23.80 55.44
N LYS A 5 38.83 22.86 54.65
CA LYS A 5 39.37 21.48 54.51
C LYS A 5 39.31 21.00 53.05
N ALA A 6 40.42 20.38 52.61
CA ALA A 6 40.70 19.83 51.28
C ALA A 6 40.32 18.32 51.19
N PRO A 7 40.43 17.66 50.00
CA PRO A 7 39.60 16.50 49.63
C PRO A 7 40.28 15.12 49.75
N ALA A 8 39.47 14.06 49.84
CA ALA A 8 39.88 12.66 49.71
C ALA A 8 38.74 11.85 49.05
N THR A 9 38.88 10.84 48.18
CA THR A 9 39.94 10.30 47.31
C THR A 9 39.22 9.35 46.31
N LYS A 10 39.37 9.55 44.97
CA LYS A 10 38.72 8.74 43.89
C LYS A 10 39.38 7.36 43.62
N HIS A 11 39.97 6.71 44.63
CA HIS A 11 40.81 5.51 44.40
C HIS A 11 40.14 4.17 44.73
N ALA A 12 38.98 4.14 45.39
CA ALA A 12 38.29 2.89 45.71
C ALA A 12 37.44 2.32 44.56
N ALA A 13 36.85 3.17 43.70
CA ALA A 13 35.93 2.73 42.65
C ALA A 13 36.61 2.03 41.46
N LYS A 14 37.87 2.36 41.17
CA LYS A 14 38.59 1.84 39.98
C LYS A 14 39.07 0.40 40.16
N LYS A 15 39.33 -0.05 41.40
CA LYS A 15 39.76 -1.42 41.71
C LYS A 15 38.66 -2.47 41.46
N ASN A 16 37.40 -2.11 41.73
CA ASN A 16 36.27 -3.04 41.53
C ASN A 16 35.96 -3.27 40.04
N ALA A 17 36.12 -2.25 39.19
CA ALA A 17 35.94 -2.38 37.74
C ALA A 17 37.06 -3.22 37.09
N ALA A 18 38.31 -3.04 37.53
CA ALA A 18 39.44 -3.81 37.02
C ALA A 18 39.35 -5.30 37.39
N LYS A 19 38.87 -5.63 38.60
CA LYS A 19 38.70 -7.02 39.04
C LYS A 19 37.54 -7.72 38.29
N LYS A 20 36.49 -6.98 37.94
CA LYS A 20 35.35 -7.48 37.14
C LYS A 20 35.75 -7.78 35.70
N ASN A 21 36.63 -6.97 35.12
CA ASN A 21 37.14 -7.18 33.76
C ASN A 21 38.21 -8.27 33.67
N ALA A 22 39.03 -8.45 34.72
CA ALA A 22 40.05 -9.50 34.76
C ALA A 22 39.45 -10.92 34.92
N ALA A 23 38.31 -11.05 35.62
CA ALA A 23 37.62 -12.34 35.77
C ALA A 23 36.85 -12.78 34.51
N LYS A 24 36.51 -11.85 33.61
CA LYS A 24 35.78 -12.15 32.36
C LYS A 24 36.70 -12.68 31.24
N ASN A 25 38.02 -12.60 31.41
CA ASN A 25 38.97 -12.86 30.32
C ASN A 25 39.65 -14.24 30.38
N THR A 26 39.17 -15.16 31.24
CA THR A 26 39.76 -16.50 31.43
C THR A 26 38.87 -17.65 30.92
N GLU A 27 37.75 -17.35 30.27
CA GLU A 27 36.93 -18.35 29.58
C GLU A 27 36.78 -17.91 28.12
N ARG A 28 37.81 -18.20 27.32
CA ARG A 28 37.76 -18.01 25.86
C ARG A 28 38.44 -19.19 25.18
N THR A 29 37.78 -20.34 25.24
CA THR A 29 38.05 -21.50 24.38
C THR A 29 36.76 -22.28 24.20
N GLU A 30 35.86 -21.82 23.33
CA GLU A 30 34.87 -22.64 22.63
C GLU A 30 34.52 -21.93 21.30
N PRO A 31 34.27 -22.65 20.20
CA PRO A 31 34.06 -22.07 18.87
C PRO A 31 32.77 -21.25 18.81
N THR A 32 32.80 -20.24 17.94
CA THR A 32 31.78 -19.24 17.67
C THR A 32 30.42 -19.83 17.27
N GLU A 33 29.59 -20.22 18.24
CA GLU A 33 28.15 -20.31 18.07
C GLU A 33 27.54 -19.04 18.65
N LEU A 34 27.17 -18.11 17.76
CA LEU A 34 26.34 -16.96 18.13
C LEU A 34 25.04 -17.53 18.69
N THR A 35 24.75 -17.25 19.96
CA THR A 35 23.48 -17.69 20.55
C THR A 35 22.32 -17.05 19.79
N GLU A 36 21.20 -17.75 19.62
CA GLU A 36 20.04 -17.21 18.88
C GLU A 36 19.61 -15.82 19.42
N SER A 37 19.78 -15.59 20.72
CA SER A 37 19.58 -14.30 21.38
C SER A 37 20.54 -13.19 20.91
N GLU A 38 21.83 -13.49 20.71
CA GLU A 38 22.81 -12.52 20.21
C GLU A 38 22.60 -12.23 18.72
N ILE A 39 22.20 -13.24 17.94
CA ILE A 39 21.80 -13.06 16.54
C ILE A 39 20.56 -12.15 16.47
N LEU A 40 19.58 -12.37 17.36
CA LEU A 40 18.34 -11.58 17.41
C LEU A 40 18.60 -10.13 17.81
N GLU A 41 19.45 -9.90 18.82
CA GLU A 41 19.85 -8.54 19.23
C GLU A 41 20.67 -7.82 18.15
N MET A 42 21.55 -8.53 17.44
CA MET A 42 22.28 -7.97 16.29
C MET A 42 21.36 -7.67 15.11
N GLN A 43 20.37 -8.53 14.84
CA GLN A 43 19.36 -8.31 13.80
C GLN A 43 18.46 -7.11 14.12
N ASP A 44 17.99 -6.98 15.37
CA ASP A 44 17.13 -5.89 15.84
C ASP A 44 17.88 -4.54 15.86
N SER A 45 19.11 -4.53 16.38
CA SER A 45 19.97 -3.35 16.35
C SER A 45 20.33 -2.92 14.92
N MET A 46 20.61 -3.86 14.01
CA MET A 46 20.83 -3.53 12.60
C MET A 46 19.54 -3.02 11.92
N SER A 47 18.37 -3.60 12.20
CA SER A 47 17.09 -3.16 11.61
C SER A 47 16.69 -1.74 12.06
N SER A 48 16.96 -1.41 13.32
CA SER A 48 16.65 -0.09 13.90
C SER A 48 17.64 0.99 13.47
N GLU A 49 18.91 0.64 13.23
CA GLU A 49 19.95 1.54 12.72
C GLU A 49 19.86 1.76 11.19
N TRP A 50 19.35 0.77 10.44
CA TRP A 50 19.14 0.80 8.99
C TRP A 50 17.69 1.04 8.55
N GLY A 51 16.91 1.77 9.35
CA GLY A 51 15.83 2.61 8.83
C GLY A 51 14.50 1.92 8.49
N GLU A 52 13.71 1.65 9.53
CA GLU A 52 12.25 1.67 9.45
C GLU A 52 11.68 2.73 10.40
N GLY A 53 11.93 4.00 10.07
CA GLY A 53 11.05 5.04 10.57
C GLY A 53 9.69 4.87 9.92
N ALA A 54 8.67 4.49 10.70
CA ALA A 54 7.31 4.29 10.23
C ALA A 54 6.90 5.36 9.21
N PRO A 55 6.31 4.99 8.05
CA PRO A 55 6.02 5.90 6.96
C PRO A 55 5.25 7.11 7.51
N ARG A 56 5.85 8.31 7.42
CA ARG A 56 5.21 9.52 7.94
C ARG A 56 4.02 9.83 7.04
N LYS A 57 2.85 9.41 7.53
CA LYS A 57 1.52 9.70 6.99
C LYS A 57 1.48 11.15 6.51
N ALA A 58 1.22 11.34 5.22
CA ALA A 58 1.10 12.68 4.64
C ALA A 58 0.04 13.47 5.43
N LYS A 59 0.47 14.56 6.09
CA LYS A 59 -0.37 15.33 7.03
C LYS A 59 -1.65 15.88 6.40
N ALA A 60 -1.73 15.95 5.06
CA ALA A 60 -2.90 16.39 4.32
C ALA A 60 -2.98 15.77 2.90
N PHE A 61 -2.88 14.44 2.79
CA PHE A 61 -3.10 13.76 1.51
C PHE A 61 -4.52 13.99 0.97
N TRP A 62 -5.53 13.79 1.83
CA TRP A 62 -6.93 13.81 1.45
C TRP A 62 -7.43 15.16 0.92
N PRO A 63 -7.14 16.32 1.55
CA PRO A 63 -7.52 17.62 1.01
C PRO A 63 -6.80 17.97 -0.30
N SER A 64 -5.58 17.45 -0.49
CA SER A 64 -4.79 17.68 -1.71
C SER A 64 -5.30 16.84 -2.87
N ALA A 65 -5.67 15.58 -2.60
CA ALA A 65 -6.33 14.68 -3.54
C ALA A 65 -7.72 15.23 -3.95
N LEU A 66 -8.53 15.70 -2.99
CA LEU A 66 -9.83 16.32 -3.24
C LEU A 66 -9.72 17.66 -3.99
N ARG A 67 -8.70 18.48 -3.70
CA ARG A 67 -8.43 19.70 -4.48
C ARG A 67 -7.98 19.39 -5.90
N LEU A 68 -7.24 18.30 -6.11
CA LEU A 68 -6.90 17.81 -7.44
C LEU A 68 -8.15 17.28 -8.15
N ALA A 69 -9.01 16.52 -7.45
CA ALA A 69 -10.32 16.05 -7.89
C ALA A 69 -11.26 17.21 -8.29
N GLY A 70 -11.12 18.39 -7.67
CA GLY A 70 -11.81 19.61 -8.09
C GLY A 70 -11.42 20.13 -9.48
N THR A 71 -10.22 19.80 -9.98
CA THR A 71 -9.76 20.15 -11.34
C THR A 71 -10.47 19.33 -12.43
N PHE A 72 -11.19 18.25 -12.07
CA PHE A 72 -11.92 17.38 -13.00
C PHE A 72 -13.28 17.93 -13.40
N ARG A 73 -13.55 19.18 -13.01
CA ARG A 73 -14.80 19.87 -13.35
C ARG A 73 -15.05 19.91 -14.87
N ASP A 74 -13.98 19.81 -15.66
CA ASP A 74 -14.01 19.78 -17.13
C ASP A 74 -14.14 18.35 -17.71
N HIS A 75 -13.97 17.30 -16.88
CA HIS A 75 -14.07 15.88 -17.26
C HIS A 75 -15.23 15.15 -16.56
N LYS A 76 -16.25 15.89 -16.11
CA LYS A 76 -17.45 15.34 -15.44
C LYS A 76 -18.15 14.27 -16.27
N LEU A 77 -18.20 14.46 -17.59
CA LEU A 77 -18.84 13.50 -18.49
C LEU A 77 -18.14 12.13 -18.42
N GLY A 78 -16.81 12.11 -18.47
CA GLY A 78 -16.05 10.86 -18.38
C GLY A 78 -16.25 10.15 -17.04
N LEU A 79 -16.24 10.90 -15.93
CA LEU A 79 -16.45 10.34 -14.59
C LEU A 79 -17.88 9.81 -14.39
N THR A 80 -18.88 10.54 -14.88
CA THR A 80 -20.29 10.11 -14.82
C THR A 80 -20.52 8.87 -15.68
N VAL A 81 -19.93 8.79 -16.89
CA VAL A 81 -20.02 7.60 -17.75
C VAL A 81 -19.37 6.39 -17.08
N VAL A 82 -18.19 6.55 -16.49
CA VAL A 82 -17.52 5.48 -15.71
C VAL A 82 -18.39 4.98 -14.57
N LEU A 83 -19.01 5.89 -13.80
CA LEU A 83 -19.92 5.51 -12.71
C LEU A 83 -21.17 4.78 -13.22
N VAL A 84 -21.79 5.25 -14.30
CA VAL A 84 -22.98 4.63 -14.88
C VAL A 84 -22.67 3.22 -15.39
N PHE A 85 -21.57 3.06 -16.14
CA PHE A 85 -21.14 1.75 -16.63
C PHE A 85 -20.82 0.80 -15.47
N GLY A 86 -20.18 1.29 -14.40
CA GLY A 86 -19.89 0.48 -13.22
C GLY A 86 -21.13 0.02 -12.50
N ILE A 87 -22.13 0.89 -12.35
CA ILE A 87 -23.42 0.50 -11.75
C ILE A 87 -24.12 -0.54 -12.61
N ILE A 88 -24.18 -0.35 -13.92
CA ILE A 88 -24.82 -1.30 -14.85
C ILE A 88 -24.13 -2.66 -14.78
N SER A 89 -22.79 -2.67 -14.90
CA SER A 89 -22.00 -3.90 -14.82
C SER A 89 -22.19 -4.62 -13.49
N THR A 90 -22.15 -3.87 -12.38
CA THR A 90 -22.37 -4.43 -11.03
C THR A 90 -23.77 -5.04 -10.90
N VAL A 91 -24.80 -4.36 -11.39
CA VAL A 91 -26.17 -4.91 -11.34
C VAL A 91 -26.27 -6.20 -12.15
N LEU A 92 -25.69 -6.24 -13.36
CA LEU A 92 -25.69 -7.45 -14.19
C LEU A 92 -24.98 -8.62 -13.50
N THR A 93 -23.79 -8.39 -12.92
CA THR A 93 -23.02 -9.45 -12.26
C THR A 93 -23.67 -9.93 -10.96
N VAL A 94 -24.41 -9.06 -10.25
CA VAL A 94 -25.16 -9.41 -9.04
C VAL A 94 -26.49 -10.12 -9.35
N TRP A 95 -27.13 -9.81 -10.49
CA TRP A 95 -28.37 -10.47 -10.91
C TRP A 95 -28.16 -11.83 -11.57
N ALA A 96 -27.02 -12.07 -12.23
CA ALA A 96 -26.72 -13.35 -12.88
C ALA A 96 -26.85 -14.57 -11.93
N PRO A 97 -26.36 -14.54 -10.68
CA PRO A 97 -26.59 -15.61 -9.70
C PRO A 97 -28.06 -15.88 -9.38
N ALA A 98 -28.92 -14.86 -9.40
CA ALA A 98 -30.35 -15.04 -9.14
C ALA A 98 -31.01 -15.87 -10.26
N ILE A 99 -30.71 -15.55 -11.52
CA ILE A 99 -31.21 -16.29 -12.70
C ILE A 99 -30.60 -17.70 -12.77
N LEU A 100 -29.36 -17.86 -12.30
CA LEU A 100 -28.77 -19.20 -12.14
C LEU A 100 -29.52 -20.03 -11.09
N GLY A 101 -30.14 -19.39 -10.09
CA GLY A 101 -31.10 -20.02 -9.18
C GLY A 101 -32.29 -20.61 -9.93
N ASP A 102 -32.90 -19.86 -10.85
CA ASP A 102 -34.00 -20.36 -11.68
C ASP A 102 -33.57 -21.59 -12.52
N ALA A 103 -32.31 -21.62 -12.97
CA ALA A 103 -31.75 -22.77 -13.67
C ALA A 103 -31.61 -24.01 -12.77
N MET A 104 -31.29 -23.82 -11.49
CA MET A 104 -31.29 -24.90 -10.50
C MET A 104 -32.70 -25.43 -10.26
N ASP A 105 -33.71 -24.55 -10.20
CA ASP A 105 -35.11 -24.95 -10.02
C ASP A 105 -35.59 -25.84 -11.17
N VAL A 106 -35.26 -25.51 -12.43
CA VAL A 106 -35.58 -26.37 -13.60
C VAL A 106 -35.00 -27.78 -13.46
N ILE A 107 -33.79 -27.90 -12.91
CA ILE A 107 -33.15 -29.20 -12.67
C ILE A 107 -33.88 -29.96 -11.56
N PHE A 108 -34.17 -29.30 -10.44
CA PHE A 108 -34.84 -29.93 -9.30
C PHE A 108 -36.27 -30.34 -9.63
N ASP A 109 -37.04 -29.50 -10.30
CA ASP A 109 -38.41 -29.81 -10.72
C ASP A 109 -38.45 -31.01 -11.67
N GLY A 110 -37.53 -31.07 -12.64
CA GLY A 110 -37.40 -32.22 -13.54
C GLY A 110 -37.05 -33.53 -12.81
N PHE A 111 -36.24 -33.44 -11.76
CA PHE A 111 -35.88 -34.59 -10.92
C PHE A 111 -37.06 -35.03 -10.03
N LEU A 112 -37.71 -34.09 -9.33
CA LEU A 112 -38.80 -34.37 -8.39
C LEU A 112 -40.08 -34.85 -9.07
N SER A 113 -40.39 -34.30 -10.25
CA SER A 113 -41.56 -34.71 -11.04
C SER A 113 -41.38 -36.09 -11.69
N GLY A 114 -40.14 -36.61 -11.76
CA GLY A 114 -39.81 -37.85 -12.46
C GLY A 114 -39.92 -37.77 -13.99
N GLN A 115 -40.19 -36.58 -14.54
CA GLN A 115 -40.34 -36.36 -15.99
C GLN A 115 -39.00 -36.10 -16.69
N GLY A 116 -37.92 -35.89 -15.92
CA GLY A 116 -36.60 -35.53 -16.45
C GLY A 116 -36.42 -34.02 -16.55
N VAL A 117 -35.16 -33.58 -16.71
CA VAL A 117 -34.79 -32.16 -16.78
C VAL A 117 -35.20 -31.56 -18.13
N ASP A 118 -35.84 -30.39 -18.11
CA ASP A 118 -36.08 -29.60 -19.32
C ASP A 118 -34.78 -28.90 -19.76
N PHE A 119 -34.04 -29.56 -20.64
CA PHE A 119 -32.77 -29.04 -21.16
C PHE A 119 -32.94 -27.81 -22.06
N ASP A 120 -34.11 -27.60 -22.65
CA ASP A 120 -34.36 -26.45 -23.52
C ASP A 120 -34.55 -25.17 -22.69
N ALA A 121 -35.34 -25.27 -21.61
CA ALA A 121 -35.48 -24.22 -20.61
C ALA A 121 -34.15 -23.92 -19.90
N LEU A 122 -33.45 -24.96 -19.45
CA LEU A 122 -32.15 -24.84 -18.80
C LEU A 122 -31.12 -24.16 -19.71
N GLY A 123 -31.02 -24.61 -20.97
CA GLY A 123 -30.11 -24.03 -21.95
C GLY A 123 -30.37 -22.55 -22.22
N ARG A 124 -31.64 -22.14 -22.27
CA ARG A 124 -32.03 -20.73 -22.43
C ARG A 124 -31.60 -19.87 -21.25
N LEU A 125 -31.79 -20.33 -20.02
CA LEU A 125 -31.35 -19.63 -18.82
C LEU A 125 -29.83 -19.48 -18.78
N LEU A 126 -29.10 -20.56 -19.09
CA LEU A 126 -27.64 -20.52 -19.17
C LEU A 126 -27.12 -19.56 -20.25
N LEU A 127 -27.78 -19.50 -21.42
CA LEU A 127 -27.43 -18.54 -22.47
C LEU A 127 -27.71 -17.09 -22.06
N ILE A 128 -28.79 -16.83 -21.32
CA ILE A 128 -29.09 -15.50 -20.76
C ILE A 128 -27.98 -15.09 -19.78
N VAL A 129 -27.63 -15.97 -18.83
CA VAL A 129 -26.56 -15.72 -17.86
C VAL A 129 -25.22 -15.47 -18.55
N LEU A 130 -24.88 -16.28 -19.56
CA LEU A 130 -23.69 -16.07 -20.38
C LEU A 130 -23.70 -14.71 -21.06
N GLY A 131 -24.82 -14.33 -21.67
CA GLY A 131 -25.01 -13.03 -22.31
C GLY A 131 -24.84 -11.87 -21.32
N MET A 132 -25.37 -12.01 -20.10
CA MET A 132 -25.19 -11.01 -19.04
C MET A 132 -23.72 -10.81 -18.68
N TYR A 133 -22.95 -11.89 -18.53
CA TYR A 133 -21.52 -11.77 -18.25
C TYR A 133 -20.73 -11.15 -19.40
N VAL A 134 -21.06 -11.48 -20.65
CA VAL A 134 -20.44 -10.85 -21.82
C VAL A 134 -20.70 -9.35 -21.84
N VAL A 135 -21.94 -8.94 -21.58
CA VAL A 135 -22.32 -7.52 -21.54
C VAL A 135 -21.66 -6.81 -20.36
N ALA A 136 -21.64 -7.41 -19.16
CA ALA A 136 -20.96 -6.86 -18.00
C ALA A 136 -19.45 -6.68 -18.27
N ALA A 137 -18.78 -7.71 -18.78
CA ALA A 137 -17.36 -7.65 -19.13
C ALA A 137 -17.05 -6.58 -20.18
N LEU A 138 -17.96 -6.36 -21.14
CA LEU A 138 -17.85 -5.27 -22.09
C LEU A 138 -17.89 -3.91 -21.37
N PHE A 139 -18.88 -3.68 -20.50
CA PHE A 139 -18.95 -2.44 -19.72
C PHE A 139 -17.73 -2.23 -18.83
N ASP A 140 -17.24 -3.27 -18.17
CA ASP A 140 -16.02 -3.22 -17.34
C ASP A 140 -14.79 -2.83 -18.18
N TRP A 141 -14.65 -3.42 -19.38
CA TRP A 141 -13.56 -3.09 -20.28
C TRP A 141 -13.63 -1.66 -20.80
N LEU A 142 -14.82 -1.18 -21.18
CA LEU A 142 -15.02 0.21 -21.60
C LEU A 142 -14.71 1.16 -20.44
N GLN A 143 -15.29 0.89 -19.27
CA GLN A 143 -15.07 1.66 -18.05
C GLN A 143 -13.58 1.72 -17.70
N GLY A 144 -12.87 0.59 -17.76
CA GLY A 144 -11.44 0.52 -17.48
C GLY A 144 -10.60 1.39 -18.41
N ARG A 145 -10.91 1.42 -19.72
CA ARG A 145 -10.25 2.33 -20.67
C ARG A 145 -10.50 3.80 -20.33
N LEU A 146 -11.76 4.17 -20.13
CA LEU A 146 -12.15 5.54 -19.76
C LEU A 146 -11.48 5.97 -18.44
N LEU A 147 -11.46 5.10 -17.45
CA LEU A 147 -10.82 5.34 -16.16
C LEU A 147 -9.31 5.54 -16.33
N ASN A 148 -8.63 4.70 -17.11
CA ASN A 148 -7.21 4.84 -17.38
C ASN A 148 -6.88 6.17 -18.07
N ASP A 149 -7.68 6.60 -19.05
CA ASP A 149 -7.50 7.90 -19.71
C ASP A 149 -7.64 9.05 -18.72
N VAL A 150 -8.60 8.96 -17.79
CA VAL A 150 -8.76 9.93 -16.71
C VAL A 150 -7.53 9.92 -15.81
N VAL A 151 -7.06 8.75 -15.37
CA VAL A 151 -5.86 8.57 -14.51
C VAL A 151 -4.62 9.19 -15.14
N MET A 152 -4.36 8.95 -16.42
CA MET A 152 -3.18 9.49 -17.11
C MET A 152 -3.20 11.03 -17.17
N LYS A 153 -4.38 11.63 -17.37
CA LYS A 153 -4.53 13.09 -17.30
C LYS A 153 -4.21 13.64 -15.91
N ILE A 154 -4.58 12.92 -14.85
CA ILE A 154 -4.24 13.30 -13.47
C ILE A 154 -2.73 13.37 -13.28
N VAL A 155 -2.05 12.31 -13.72
CA VAL A 155 -0.60 12.18 -13.58
C VAL A 155 0.10 13.29 -14.34
N TYR A 156 -0.35 13.60 -15.56
CA TYR A 156 0.19 14.71 -16.35
C TYR A 156 0.04 16.06 -15.63
N LEU A 157 -1.16 16.39 -15.16
CA LEU A 157 -1.41 17.65 -14.44
C LEU A 157 -0.63 17.74 -13.13
N LEU A 158 -0.39 16.61 -12.46
CA LEU A 158 0.43 16.57 -11.25
C LEU A 158 1.90 16.84 -11.58
N ARG A 159 2.45 16.21 -12.64
CA ARG A 159 3.81 16.45 -13.12
C ARG A 159 4.02 17.93 -13.45
N GLU A 160 3.08 18.53 -14.18
CA GLU A 160 3.12 19.95 -14.53
C GLU A 160 3.13 20.86 -13.28
N LYS A 161 2.26 20.59 -12.30
CA LYS A 161 2.21 21.37 -11.04
C LYS A 161 3.48 21.21 -10.21
N ILE A 162 4.09 20.03 -10.22
CA ILE A 162 5.35 19.77 -9.53
C ILE A 162 6.47 20.58 -10.20
N GLU A 163 6.59 20.50 -11.52
CA GLU A 163 7.61 21.23 -12.28
C GLU A 163 7.49 22.74 -12.06
N ALA A 164 6.27 23.29 -12.17
CA ALA A 164 6.02 24.71 -11.90
C ALA A 164 6.35 25.12 -10.47
N LYS A 165 6.19 24.22 -9.48
CA LYS A 165 6.56 24.49 -8.09
C LYS A 165 8.07 24.45 -7.88
N VAL A 166 8.76 23.50 -8.51
CA VAL A 166 10.22 23.34 -8.44
C VAL A 166 10.91 24.54 -9.08
N ASN A 167 10.47 24.96 -10.27
CA ASN A 167 11.08 26.07 -11.03
C ASN A 167 10.95 27.45 -10.37
N ARG A 168 10.11 27.62 -9.35
CA ARG A 168 9.94 28.91 -8.64
C ARG A 168 10.56 28.95 -7.24
N LEU A 169 11.28 27.92 -6.81
CA LEU A 169 11.88 27.88 -5.48
C LEU A 169 13.24 28.59 -5.48
N PRO A 170 13.48 29.54 -4.54
CA PRO A 170 14.76 30.24 -4.46
C PRO A 170 15.89 29.29 -4.05
N LEU A 171 17.11 29.59 -4.51
CA LEU A 171 18.31 28.76 -4.30
C LEU A 171 18.60 28.43 -2.81
N SER A 172 18.13 29.27 -1.88
CA SER A 172 18.26 29.08 -0.42
C SER A 172 17.43 27.90 0.14
N TYR A 173 16.48 27.36 -0.63
CA TYR A 173 15.69 26.18 -0.22
C TYR A 173 16.47 24.85 -0.36
N PHE A 174 17.61 24.85 -1.06
CA PHE A 174 18.37 23.64 -1.39
C PHE A 174 19.65 23.44 -0.54
N ASP A 175 19.92 24.30 0.45
CA ASP A 175 21.25 24.39 1.08
C ASP A 175 21.38 23.63 2.43
N THR A 176 20.57 22.60 2.71
CA THR A 176 20.54 21.99 4.07
C THR A 176 20.38 20.46 4.21
N ARG A 177 20.72 19.60 3.22
CA ARG A 177 20.71 18.12 3.42
C ARG A 177 21.86 17.38 2.72
N GLN A 178 22.54 16.50 3.48
CA GLN A 178 23.65 15.63 3.05
C GLN A 178 23.19 14.55 2.04
N ARG A 179 24.02 14.32 1.02
CA ARG A 179 23.65 13.80 -0.31
C ARG A 179 23.34 12.29 -0.43
N GLY A 180 23.36 11.50 0.65
CA GLY A 180 23.14 10.05 0.60
C GLY A 180 21.71 9.58 0.88
N ASP A 181 21.00 10.22 1.81
CA ASP A 181 19.69 9.79 2.31
C ASP A 181 18.51 10.18 1.38
N LEU A 182 18.75 11.15 0.49
CA LEU A 182 17.74 11.69 -0.41
C LEU A 182 17.51 10.82 -1.64
N LEU A 183 18.54 10.15 -2.16
CA LEU A 183 18.43 9.34 -3.37
C LEU A 183 17.69 8.03 -3.11
N SER A 184 17.97 7.38 -1.97
CA SER A 184 17.27 6.15 -1.54
C SER A 184 15.81 6.41 -1.21
N ARG A 185 15.51 7.50 -0.48
CA ARG A 185 14.13 7.89 -0.16
C ARG A 185 13.35 8.32 -1.39
N THR A 186 13.93 9.09 -2.29
CA THR A 186 13.21 9.56 -3.49
C THR A 186 12.88 8.42 -4.45
N THR A 187 13.80 7.47 -4.65
CA THR A 187 13.54 6.32 -5.53
C THR A 187 12.54 5.35 -4.90
N ASN A 188 12.72 4.97 -3.62
CA ASN A 188 11.76 4.10 -2.92
C ASN A 188 10.38 4.73 -2.75
N ASP A 189 10.30 6.05 -2.50
CA ASP A 189 9.02 6.73 -2.32
C ASP A 189 8.22 6.81 -3.64
N VAL A 190 8.90 6.89 -4.78
CA VAL A 190 8.25 6.87 -6.10
C VAL A 190 7.66 5.49 -6.41
N ASP A 191 8.41 4.43 -6.15
CA ASP A 191 7.97 3.05 -6.36
C ASP A 191 6.80 2.68 -5.44
N ASN A 192 6.84 3.15 -4.19
CA ASN A 192 5.75 2.95 -3.23
C ASN A 192 4.48 3.70 -3.61
N VAL A 193 4.59 4.93 -4.14
CA VAL A 193 3.44 5.69 -4.65
C VAL A 193 2.84 5.03 -5.90
N GLN A 194 3.69 4.55 -6.82
CA GLN A 194 3.24 3.83 -8.00
C GLN A 194 2.48 2.55 -7.62
N THR A 195 3.00 1.78 -6.67
CA THR A 195 2.38 0.55 -6.17
C THR A 195 1.06 0.83 -5.46
N ALA A 196 1.00 1.85 -4.61
CA ALA A 196 -0.23 2.22 -3.89
C ALA A 196 -1.33 2.71 -4.83
N LEU A 197 -0.98 3.45 -5.89
CA LEU A 197 -1.93 3.86 -6.93
C LEU A 197 -2.45 2.66 -7.71
N GLN A 198 -1.58 1.73 -8.09
CA GLN A 198 -2.01 0.50 -8.77
C GLN A 198 -2.96 -0.32 -7.90
N GLN A 199 -2.71 -0.46 -6.60
CA GLN A 199 -3.60 -1.17 -5.68
C GLN A 199 -4.94 -0.46 -5.45
N ALA A 200 -4.93 0.86 -5.30
CA ALA A 200 -6.15 1.65 -5.07
C ALA A 200 -7.10 1.70 -6.28
N PHE A 201 -6.60 1.40 -7.49
CA PHE A 201 -7.41 1.32 -8.71
C PHE A 201 -7.67 -0.13 -9.17
N ALA A 202 -6.91 -1.10 -8.66
CA ALA A 202 -7.13 -2.53 -8.93
C ALA A 202 -8.03 -3.21 -7.89
N SER A 203 -8.38 -2.52 -6.80
CA SER A 203 -9.39 -2.93 -5.80
C SER A 203 -10.67 -2.12 -5.95
#